data_AF-A0A7C6NV92-F1
#
_entry.id   AF-A0A7C6NV92-F1
#
_cell.length_a   1.000
_cell.length_b   1.000
_cell.length_c   1.000
_cell.angle_alpha   90.00
_cell.angle_beta   90.00
_cell.angle_gamma   90.00
#
_symmetry.space_group_name_H-M   'P 1'
#
loop_
_entity.id
_entity.type
_entity.pdbx_description
1 polymer ?
#
loop_
_entity_poly.entity_id
_entity_poly.type
_entity_poly.pdbx_seq_one_letter_code
_entity_poly.pdbx_strand_id
1 'polypeptide(L)' 'MANVSRMRTISGCMEYFRQEDPESGITEYYLRGLVKQNKVPVFYAGRKCLVNLDKLIEYLNSELSDDEEKALIM' A
#
# COMPACT_ATOMS: atom_id res chain seq x y z
N MET A 1 3.84 -22.15 7.86
CA MET A 1 4.67 -21.36 8.78
C MET A 1 4.06 -19.97 8.91
N ALA A 2 3.94 -19.42 10.11
CA ALA A 2 3.52 -18.04 10.28
C ALA A 2 4.66 -17.13 9.83
N ASN A 3 4.53 -16.53 8.64
CA ASN A 3 5.51 -15.58 8.14
C ASN A 3 5.21 -14.20 8.75
N VAL A 4 6.22 -13.57 9.34
CA VAL A 4 6.04 -12.26 9.99
C VAL A 4 5.86 -11.22 8.88
N SER A 5 4.70 -10.56 8.86
CA SER A 5 4.43 -9.52 7.88
C SER A 5 5.40 -8.35 8.01
N ARG A 6 5.91 -7.84 6.89
CA ARG A 6 6.86 -6.71 6.88
C ARG A 6 6.11 -5.39 7.11
N MET A 7 6.00 -5.00 8.37
CA MET A 7 5.33 -3.77 8.76
C MET A 7 6.28 -2.57 8.64
N ARG A 8 5.81 -1.48 8.03
CA ARG A 8 6.54 -0.22 7.85
C ARG A 8 5.63 0.98 8.08
N THR A 9 6.19 2.11 8.50
CA THR A 9 5.45 3.37 8.44
C THR A 9 5.33 3.85 6.99
N ILE A 10 4.44 4.81 6.72
CA ILE A 10 4.33 5.40 5.37
C ILE A 10 5.69 5.89 4.85
N SER A 11 6.45 6.61 5.68
CA SER A 11 7.79 7.07 5.31
C SER A 11 8.77 5.91 5.13
N GLY A 12 8.66 4.84 5.93
CA GLY A 12 9.47 3.63 5.76
C GLY A 12 9.12 2.85 4.48
N CYS A 13 7.86 2.86 4.04
CA CYS A 13 7.47 2.32 2.73
C CYS A 13 8.11 3.13 1.61
N MET A 14 8.09 4.47 1.70
CA MET A 14 8.73 5.34 0.71
C MET A 14 10.24 5.13 0.61
N GLU A 15 10.91 4.95 1.74
CA GLU A 15 12.34 4.65 1.76
C GLU A 15 12.64 3.31 1.09
N TYR A 16 11.82 2.29 1.36
CA TYR A 16 11.92 0.99 0.69
C TYR A 16 11.70 1.12 -0.83
N PHE A 17 10.63 1.79 -1.27
CA PHE A 17 10.36 1.97 -2.70
C PHE A 17 11.47 2.75 -3.40
N ARG A 18 12.04 3.78 -2.78
CA ARG A 18 13.17 4.52 -3.36
C ARG A 18 14.45 3.70 -3.46
N GLN A 19 14.66 2.73 -2.56
CA GLN A 19 15.80 1.82 -2.61
C GLN A 19 15.65 0.78 -3.74
N GLU A 20 14.44 0.24 -3.91
CA GLU A 20 14.14 -0.76 -4.94
C GLU A 20 13.95 -0.13 -6.34
N ASP A 21 13.29 1.02 -6.40
CA ASP A 21 13.01 1.78 -7.62
C ASP A 21 13.18 3.30 -7.37
N PRO A 22 14.38 3.85 -7.61
CA PRO A 22 14.65 5.27 -7.43
C PRO A 22 13.84 6.21 -8.31
N GLU A 23 13.34 5.72 -9.46
CA GLU A 23 12.53 6.51 -10.41
C GLU A 23 11.02 6.38 -10.15
N SER A 24 10.65 5.66 -9.09
CA SER A 24 9.26 5.49 -8.69
C SER A 24 8.57 6.84 -8.45
N GLY A 25 7.51 7.10 -9.21
CA GLY A 25 6.64 8.27 -9.03
C GLY A 25 5.71 8.16 -7.80
N ILE A 26 5.82 7.11 -6.99
CA ILE A 26 5.00 6.93 -5.79
C ILE A 26 5.34 8.03 -4.78
N THR A 27 4.31 8.63 -4.19
CA THR A 27 4.47 9.68 -3.18
C THR A 27 3.86 9.28 -1.85
N GLU A 28 4.32 9.90 -0.75
CA GLU A 28 3.66 9.72 0.56
C GLU A 28 2.18 10.11 0.50
N TYR A 29 1.82 11.11 -0.29
CA TYR A 29 0.44 11.56 -0.43
C TYR A 29 -0.42 10.46 -1.05
N TYR A 30 0.07 9.77 -2.08
CA TYR A 30 -0.60 8.63 -2.69
C TYR A 30 -0.82 7.50 -1.68
N LEU A 31 0.22 7.11 -0.92
CA LEU A 31 0.09 6.10 0.12
C LEU A 31 -0.92 6.49 1.22
N ARG A 32 -0.91 7.77 1.65
CA ARG A 32 -1.93 8.29 2.58
C ARG A 32 -3.33 8.22 1.98
N GLY A 33 -3.47 8.42 0.67
CA GLY A 33 -4.70 8.21 -0.09
C GLY A 33 -5.19 6.76 0.01
N LEU A 34 -4.31 5.79 -0.27
CA LEU A 34 -4.63 4.36 -0.17
C LEU A 34 -5.06 3.95 1.24
N VAL A 35 -4.38 4.47 2.26
CA VAL A 35 -4.72 4.27 3.67
C VAL A 35 -6.12 4.81 3.98
N LYS A 36 -6.43 6.04 3.51
CA LYS A 36 -7.74 6.67 3.71
C LYS A 36 -8.86 5.93 2.97
N GLN A 37 -8.58 5.42 1.78
CA GLN A 37 -9.51 4.61 0.98
C GLN A 37 -9.63 3.17 1.48
N ASN A 38 -8.84 2.78 2.50
CA ASN A 38 -8.81 1.44 3.07
C ASN A 38 -8.51 0.34 2.02
N LYS A 39 -7.77 0.70 0.96
CA LYS A 39 -7.36 -0.21 -0.13
C LYS A 39 -6.22 -1.14 0.29
N VAL A 40 -5.47 -0.77 1.33
CA VAL A 40 -4.36 -1.55 1.88
C VAL A 40 -4.52 -1.76 3.39
N PRO A 41 -4.15 -2.94 3.94
CA PRO A 41 -4.30 -3.21 5.36
C PRO A 41 -3.28 -2.41 6.18
N VAL A 42 -3.80 -1.66 7.14
CA VAL A 42 -3.04 -0.79 8.04
C VAL A 42 -3.38 -1.06 9.49
N PHE A 43 -2.37 -0.94 10.34
CA PHE A 43 -2.48 -1.06 11.78
C PHE A 43 -2.06 0.24 12.45
N TYR A 44 -2.88 0.72 13.39
CA TYR A 44 -2.57 1.93 14.13
C TYR A 44 -1.93 1.57 15.47
N ALA A 45 -0.70 2.02 15.68
CA ALA A 45 0.02 1.90 16.94
C ALA A 45 0.12 3.29 17.57
N GLY A 46 -0.92 3.69 18.31
CA GLY A 46 -1.09 5.04 18.82
C GLY A 46 -1.20 6.06 17.68
N ARG A 47 -0.20 6.94 17.55
CA ARG A 47 -0.14 7.94 16.47
C ARG A 47 0.52 7.42 15.18
N LYS A 48 1.15 6.24 15.21
CA LYS A 48 1.85 5.68 14.06
C LYS A 48 0.90 4.83 13.23
N CYS A 49 0.92 5.06 11.91
CA CYS A 49 0.30 4.18 10.93
C CYS A 49 1.35 3.17 10.44
N LEU A 50 1.09 1.88 10.64
CA LEU A 50 1.91 0.77 10.19
C LEU A 50 1.21 0.09 9.03
N VAL A 51 1.79 0.21 7.85
CA VAL A 51 1.33 -0.41 6.61
C VAL A 51 2.03 -1.75 6.44
N ASN A 52 1.27 -2.76 6.02
CA ASN A 52 1.85 -4.03 5.61
C ASN A 52 2.46 -3.85 4.20
N LEU A 53 3.79 -3.91 4.11
CA LEU A 53 4.52 -3.70 2.87
C LEU A 53 4.22 -4.80 1.83
N ASP A 54 4.07 -6.05 2.26
CA ASP A 54 3.80 -7.18 1.36
C ASP A 54 2.46 -6.99 0.65
N LYS A 55 1.43 -6.61 1.41
CA LYS A 55 0.10 -6.32 0.87
C LYS A 55 0.05 -5.04 0.04
N LEU A 56 0.86 -4.04 0.36
CA LEU A 56 0.99 -2.84 -0.46
C LEU A 56 1.61 -3.17 -1.82
N ILE A 57 2.69 -3.97 -1.85
CA ILE A 57 3.32 -4.41 -3.10
C ILE A 57 2.36 -5.27 -3.90
N GLU A 58 1.65 -6.21 -3.25
CA GLU A 58 0.61 -7.03 -3.89
C GLU A 58 -0.49 -6.16 -4.50
N TYR A 59 -0.93 -5.10 -3.82
CA TYR A 59 -1.92 -4.16 -4.34
C TYR A 59 -1.41 -3.37 -5.55
N LEU A 60 -0.16 -2.90 -5.53
CA LEU A 60 0.44 -2.15 -6.64
C LEU A 60 0.76 -3.01 -7.85
N ASN A 61 1.11 -4.28 -7.61
CA ASN A 61 1.39 -5.27 -8.64
C ASN A 61 0.13 -5.95 -9.17
N SER A 62 -0.98 -5.86 -8.44
CA SER A 62 -2.27 -6.28 -8.96
C SER A 62 -2.52 -5.45 -10.21
N GLU A 63 -2.74 -6.13 -11.34
CA GLU A 63 -3.40 -5.49 -12.47
C GLU A 63 -4.68 -4.86 -11.93
N LEU A 64 -4.94 -3.61 -12.37
CA LEU A 64 -6.11 -2.82 -11.97
C LEU A 64 -7.38 -3.64 -12.24
N SER A 65 -7.78 -4.47 -11.30
CA SER A 65 -9.01 -5.24 -11.36
C SER A 65 -10.11 -4.31 -10.88
N ASP A 66 -10.62 -3.55 -11.84
CA ASP A 66 -12.04 -3.49 -12.08
C ASP A 66 -12.92 -3.09 -10.87
N ASP A 67 -12.62 -1.92 -10.28
CA ASP A 67 -13.75 -1.07 -9.85
C ASP A 67 -14.67 -0.75 -11.07
N GLU A 68 -14.25 -1.03 -12.31
CA GLU A 68 -15.01 -0.96 -13.57
C GLU A 68 -15.91 -2.18 -13.88
N GLU A 69 -15.64 -3.42 -13.42
CA GLU A 69 -16.52 -4.58 -13.71
C GLU A 69 -17.88 -4.46 -13.00
N LYS A 70 -17.93 -3.79 -11.84
CA LYS A 70 -19.20 -3.51 -11.15
C LYS A 70 -20.02 -2.40 -11.80
N ALA A 71 -19.42 -1.54 -12.61
CA ALA A 71 -20.14 -0.52 -13.37
C ALA A 71 -20.62 -1.03 -14.74
N LEU A 72 -19.99 -2.07 -15.31
CA LEU A 72 -20.39 -2.67 -16.57
C LEU A 72 -21.56 -3.68 -16.43
N ILE A 73 -21.88 -4.09 -15.20
CA ILE A 73 -22.99 -5.02 -14.87
C ILE A 73 -24.20 -4.28 -14.25
N MET A 74 -24.18 -2.95 -14.15
CA MET A 74 -25.33 -2.14 -13.70
C MET A 74 -25.91 -1.29 -14.83
#